data_AF-A0AAW7SSK8-F1
#
_entry.id   AF-A0AAW7SSK8-F1
#
_cell.length_a   1.000
_cell.length_b   1.000
_cell.length_c   1.000
_cell.angle_alpha   90.00
_cell.angle_beta   90.00
_cell.angle_gamma   90.00
#
_symmetry.space_group_name_H-M   'P 1'
#
loop_
_entity.id
_entity.type
_entity.pdbx_description
1 polymer ?
#
loop_
_entity_poly.entity_id
_entity_poly.type
_entity_poly.pdbx_seq_one_letter_code
_entity_poly.pdbx_strand_id
1 'polypeptide(L)'
;MKKRVGLLGVVLVACAIALFWIVTSPRFWHAVKPVRDTVGSDTVDLRNGRTLFLAGDCATCHASPGGHRQTLLGGGRSLNTAFGTFRMPNISPDVHDGIGSWTLSQFVTAMREGVLPDKGNAYPAFPYTSYQHMSADDLRDLFAYLKTLPPVKGRQPAHDLRFPFTIRRGIGIWRLLFLSGKPLPVESGKSAAWLRGRYLVEGPAHCAECHSPRNFIGAIPGDKRFSGGPNAEGTGYVPNITPDETGIDYWTVDDIVAYLKDGVTPIGIRAGGDMKEVIENTSRLSDADRLAIATYIKALPAVSAPNPSLPQPNHSEQVVLLQKNADSASASRVGALAAAPTELAKTSTAYVVSTKRIYLDKPVNGAEPQEDGKLLPATQLGVIARDGDWLQVRVHGWQSQGTESVLYARRGQRIMEAVLSDRAVAHIVSRGSERDPDTGQSWKQGELTVWTRSDGLGTNLGQIWRYSDDLMAHTCTVCHARPDSGDFLANQWIGTLGAMRHFTSLDDDQYRLLLAWLQYHAKDAGAETGQGAR
;
A
#
# COMPACT_ATOMS: atom_id res chain seq x y z
N MET A 1 -39.19 47.12 25.61
CA MET A 1 -38.07 46.97 24.65
C MET A 1 -37.42 45.58 24.67
N LYS A 2 -37.00 45.04 25.84
CA LYS A 2 -36.36 43.70 25.94
C LYS A 2 -37.15 42.53 25.31
N LYS A 3 -38.48 42.46 25.46
CA LYS A 3 -39.33 41.43 24.81
C LYS A 3 -39.38 41.52 23.28
N ARG A 4 -39.32 42.74 22.72
CA ARG A 4 -39.32 42.96 21.25
C ARG A 4 -37.96 42.63 20.64
N VAL A 5 -36.87 42.89 21.37
CA VAL A 5 -35.50 42.50 20.98
C VAL A 5 -35.32 40.99 21.01
N GLY A 6 -35.85 40.30 22.04
CA GLY A 6 -35.85 38.83 22.11
C GLY A 6 -36.66 38.16 20.99
N LEU A 7 -37.84 38.71 20.67
CA LEU A 7 -38.67 38.21 19.57
C LEU A 7 -38.00 38.38 18.20
N LEU A 8 -37.35 39.54 17.97
CA LEU A 8 -36.59 39.80 16.74
C LEU A 8 -35.42 38.82 16.58
N GLY A 9 -34.69 38.53 17.67
CA GLY A 9 -33.61 37.54 17.66
C GLY A 9 -34.09 36.13 17.30
N VAL A 10 -35.22 35.68 17.85
CA VAL A 10 -35.82 34.37 17.53
C VAL A 10 -36.25 34.30 16.07
N VAL A 11 -36.88 35.35 15.55
CA VAL A 11 -37.29 35.42 14.14
C VAL A 11 -36.07 35.36 13.22
N LEU A 12 -35.00 36.09 13.52
CA LEU A 12 -33.77 36.06 12.71
C LEU A 12 -33.12 34.68 12.70
N VAL A 13 -33.05 33.99 13.85
CA VAL A 13 -32.54 32.62 13.93
C VAL A 13 -33.43 31.65 13.14
N ALA A 14 -34.75 31.76 13.26
CA ALA A 14 -35.69 30.94 12.50
C ALA A 14 -35.55 31.16 10.98
N CYS A 15 -35.42 32.42 10.54
CA CYS A 15 -35.16 32.77 9.15
C CYS A 15 -33.81 32.21 8.66
N ALA A 16 -32.74 32.29 9.47
CA ALA A 16 -31.43 31.75 9.12
C ALA A 16 -31.48 30.22 8.98
N ILE A 17 -32.18 29.52 9.88
CA ILE A 17 -32.41 28.07 9.79
C ILE A 17 -33.21 27.74 8.53
N ALA A 18 -34.31 28.44 8.27
CA ALA A 18 -35.13 28.20 7.08
C ALA A 18 -34.32 28.43 5.79
N LEU A 19 -33.54 29.51 5.72
CA LEU A 19 -32.65 29.79 4.60
C LEU A 19 -31.60 28.70 4.42
N PHE A 20 -30.94 28.27 5.51
CA PHE A 20 -30.00 27.15 5.48
C PHE A 20 -30.65 25.87 4.94
N TRP A 21 -31.87 25.56 5.40
CA TRP A 21 -32.63 24.39 4.94
C TRP A 21 -32.97 24.44 3.44
N ILE A 22 -33.33 25.62 2.94
CA ILE A 22 -33.63 25.84 1.52
C ILE A 22 -32.35 25.73 0.69
N VAL A 23 -31.33 26.53 1.01
CA VAL A 23 -30.08 26.62 0.23
C VAL A 23 -29.34 25.30 0.18
N THR A 24 -29.38 24.50 1.25
CA THR A 24 -28.71 23.20 1.31
C THR A 24 -29.48 22.07 0.61
N SER A 25 -30.70 22.33 0.13
CA SER A 25 -31.55 21.31 -0.46
C SER A 25 -31.16 20.98 -1.91
N PRO A 26 -31.32 19.71 -2.35
CA PRO A 26 -31.21 19.36 -3.77
C PRO A 26 -32.13 20.18 -4.68
N ARG A 27 -33.33 20.53 -4.21
CA ARG A 27 -34.29 21.33 -5.00
C ARG A 27 -33.76 22.72 -5.32
N PHE A 28 -33.14 23.39 -4.33
CA PHE A 28 -32.51 24.68 -4.57
C PHE A 28 -31.37 24.57 -5.57
N TRP A 29 -30.55 23.52 -5.47
CA TRP A 29 -29.50 23.23 -6.44
C TRP A 29 -30.05 23.12 -7.88
N HIS A 30 -31.09 22.31 -8.11
CA HIS A 30 -31.74 22.20 -9.43
C HIS A 30 -32.33 23.52 -9.92
N ALA A 31 -32.81 24.38 -9.03
CA ALA A 31 -33.39 25.67 -9.40
C ALA A 31 -32.35 26.72 -9.84
N VAL A 32 -31.11 26.64 -9.32
CA VAL A 32 -30.08 27.66 -9.55
C VAL A 32 -28.94 27.24 -10.48
N LYS A 33 -28.92 25.97 -10.90
CA LYS A 33 -27.88 25.42 -11.79
C LYS A 33 -28.45 25.11 -13.19
N PRO A 34 -27.62 25.20 -14.24
CA PRO A 34 -28.09 25.03 -15.61
C PRO A 34 -28.60 23.61 -15.86
N VAL A 35 -29.61 23.52 -16.73
CA VAL A 35 -30.10 22.24 -17.28
C VAL A 35 -29.00 21.62 -18.15
N ARG A 36 -28.82 20.31 -18.01
CA ARG A 36 -27.80 19.51 -18.73
C ARG A 36 -28.41 18.76 -19.91
N ASP A 37 -27.53 18.14 -20.69
CA ASP A 37 -27.91 17.14 -21.68
C ASP A 37 -28.77 16.05 -21.03
N THR A 38 -29.79 15.65 -21.79
CA THR A 38 -30.71 14.57 -21.42
C THR A 38 -30.35 13.31 -22.19
N VAL A 39 -30.76 12.16 -21.67
CA VAL A 39 -30.53 10.87 -22.31
C VAL A 39 -31.16 10.88 -23.69
N GLY A 40 -30.35 10.61 -24.71
CA GLY A 40 -30.77 10.51 -26.10
C GLY A 40 -31.65 9.29 -26.37
N SER A 41 -32.28 9.29 -27.55
CA SER A 41 -33.16 8.20 -28.00
C SER A 41 -32.41 6.97 -28.54
N ASP A 42 -31.09 7.02 -28.57
CA ASP A 42 -30.27 5.94 -29.14
C ASP A 42 -30.44 4.63 -28.36
N THR A 43 -30.05 3.50 -28.95
CA THR A 43 -30.05 2.22 -28.23
C THR A 43 -28.93 2.18 -27.19
N VAL A 44 -29.19 1.54 -26.05
CA VAL A 44 -28.20 1.29 -25.00
C VAL A 44 -26.99 0.52 -25.54
N ASP A 45 -25.77 1.00 -25.27
CA ASP A 45 -24.52 0.29 -25.61
C ASP A 45 -23.85 -0.30 -24.35
N LEU A 46 -24.03 -1.60 -24.14
CA LEU A 46 -23.41 -2.31 -23.01
C LEU A 46 -21.88 -2.39 -23.11
N ARG A 47 -21.29 -2.29 -24.31
CA ARG A 47 -19.83 -2.27 -24.47
C ARG A 47 -19.28 -0.94 -23.97
N ASN A 48 -19.91 0.18 -24.32
CA ASN A 48 -19.59 1.49 -23.76
C ASN A 48 -19.78 1.49 -22.23
N GLY A 49 -20.91 0.95 -21.74
CA GLY A 49 -21.16 0.80 -20.31
C GLY A 49 -20.06 0.00 -19.57
N ARG A 50 -19.56 -1.08 -20.17
CA ARG A 50 -18.42 -1.84 -19.64
C ARG A 50 -17.13 -1.02 -19.64
N THR A 51 -16.86 -0.26 -20.71
CA THR A 51 -15.68 0.62 -20.78
C THR A 51 -15.72 1.67 -19.67
N LEU A 52 -16.88 2.28 -19.42
CA LEU A 52 -17.06 3.27 -18.36
C LEU A 52 -17.00 2.66 -16.97
N PHE A 53 -17.43 1.41 -16.80
CA PHE A 53 -17.25 0.67 -15.55
C PHE A 53 -15.77 0.44 -15.23
N LEU A 54 -14.96 0.09 -16.24
CA LEU A 54 -13.52 -0.08 -16.11
C LEU A 54 -12.82 1.26 -15.89
N ALA A 55 -13.09 2.27 -16.72
CA ALA A 55 -12.53 3.60 -16.56
C ALA A 55 -12.92 4.21 -15.21
N GLY A 56 -14.17 4.01 -14.78
CA GLY A 56 -14.74 4.43 -13.51
C GLY A 56 -14.10 3.82 -12.27
N ASP A 57 -13.29 2.76 -12.44
CA ASP A 57 -12.66 2.00 -11.37
C ASP A 57 -13.67 1.53 -10.30
N CYS A 58 -14.91 1.22 -10.73
CA CYS A 58 -16.03 1.02 -9.80
C CYS A 58 -15.79 -0.16 -8.85
N ALA A 59 -15.12 -1.21 -9.35
CA ALA A 59 -14.85 -2.44 -8.61
C ALA A 59 -13.89 -2.23 -7.43
N THR A 60 -12.87 -1.38 -7.58
CA THR A 60 -11.85 -1.09 -6.54
C THR A 60 -12.50 -0.64 -5.24
N CYS A 61 -13.58 0.14 -5.34
CA CYS A 61 -14.33 0.61 -4.18
C CYS A 61 -15.51 -0.31 -3.78
N HIS A 62 -16.22 -0.87 -4.76
CA HIS A 62 -17.52 -1.51 -4.52
C HIS A 62 -17.53 -3.03 -4.57
N ALA A 63 -16.44 -3.70 -4.97
CA ALA A 63 -16.38 -5.16 -4.91
C ALA A 63 -16.44 -5.64 -3.45
N SER A 64 -17.09 -6.78 -3.21
CA SER A 64 -17.15 -7.39 -1.89
C SER A 64 -15.76 -7.80 -1.39
N PRO A 65 -15.35 -7.43 -0.16
CA PRO A 65 -14.08 -7.85 0.43
C PRO A 65 -13.90 -9.37 0.39
N GLY A 66 -12.71 -9.84 -0.01
CA GLY A 66 -12.40 -11.26 -0.14
C GLY A 66 -13.02 -11.95 -1.37
N GLY A 67 -13.80 -11.24 -2.19
CA GLY A 67 -14.33 -11.76 -3.45
C GLY A 67 -13.35 -11.54 -4.60
N HIS A 68 -12.84 -12.62 -5.21
CA HIS A 68 -11.95 -12.54 -6.39
C HIS A 68 -12.64 -12.04 -7.68
N ARG A 69 -13.87 -11.51 -7.61
CA ARG A 69 -14.67 -11.10 -8.77
C ARG A 69 -15.04 -9.62 -8.68
N GLN A 70 -14.39 -8.80 -9.50
CA GLN A 70 -14.66 -7.35 -9.67
C GLN A 70 -16.13 -7.02 -10.02
N THR A 71 -16.94 -8.00 -10.43
CA THR A 71 -18.35 -7.81 -10.78
C THR A 71 -19.32 -8.05 -9.61
N LEU A 72 -18.85 -8.52 -8.44
CA LEU A 72 -19.68 -8.70 -7.25
C LEU A 72 -19.67 -7.43 -6.41
N LEU A 73 -20.56 -6.48 -6.74
CA LEU A 73 -20.53 -5.11 -6.21
C LEU A 73 -21.27 -4.94 -4.87
N GLY A 74 -21.01 -5.81 -3.89
CA GLY A 74 -21.67 -5.78 -2.58
C GLY A 74 -21.21 -4.68 -1.62
N GLY A 75 -20.16 -3.93 -1.99
CA GLY A 75 -19.54 -2.91 -1.14
C GLY A 75 -18.82 -3.50 0.07
N GLY A 76 -18.49 -2.64 1.04
CA GLY A 76 -17.91 -3.05 2.33
C GLY A 76 -16.45 -2.62 2.52
N ARG A 77 -15.75 -2.19 1.47
CA ARG A 77 -14.46 -1.48 1.61
C ARG A 77 -14.70 -0.24 2.48
N SER A 78 -13.74 0.07 3.35
CA SER A 78 -13.79 1.24 4.23
C SER A 78 -12.59 2.13 3.94
N LEU A 79 -12.80 3.45 3.97
CA LEU A 79 -11.78 4.46 3.76
C LEU A 79 -11.67 5.28 5.04
N ASN A 80 -10.54 5.18 5.74
CA ASN A 80 -10.32 5.86 7.00
C ASN A 80 -9.72 7.25 6.76
N THR A 81 -10.54 8.30 6.80
CA THR A 81 -10.08 9.66 6.48
C THR A 81 -10.00 10.54 7.74
N ALA A 82 -9.43 11.74 7.58
CA ALA A 82 -9.50 12.79 8.61
C ALA A 82 -10.94 13.15 9.03
N PHE A 83 -11.94 12.92 8.17
CA PHE A 83 -13.36 13.18 8.40
C PHE A 83 -14.07 12.03 9.15
N GLY A 84 -13.41 10.87 9.26
CA GLY A 84 -13.96 9.61 9.76
C GLY A 84 -13.93 8.51 8.69
N THR A 85 -14.68 7.44 8.96
CA THR A 85 -14.68 6.22 8.17
C THR A 85 -15.83 6.25 7.17
N PHE A 86 -15.49 6.38 5.89
CA PHE A 86 -16.44 6.13 4.81
C PHE A 86 -16.52 4.63 4.55
N ARG A 87 -17.72 4.15 4.21
CA ARG A 87 -18.02 2.73 3.95
C ARG A 87 -18.72 2.64 2.62
N MET A 88 -18.13 1.92 1.68
CA MET A 88 -18.57 1.91 0.30
C MET A 88 -19.86 1.09 0.21
N PRO A 89 -20.97 1.64 -0.32
CA PRO A 89 -22.24 0.96 -0.35
C PRO A 89 -22.25 -0.19 -1.36
N ASN A 90 -23.23 -1.09 -1.20
CA ASN A 90 -23.59 -2.05 -2.23
C ASN A 90 -24.21 -1.30 -3.43
N ILE A 91 -23.64 -1.49 -4.62
CA ILE A 91 -24.16 -0.91 -5.88
C ILE A 91 -24.50 -2.00 -6.90
N SER A 92 -24.64 -3.25 -6.45
CA SER A 92 -25.14 -4.34 -7.29
C SER A 92 -26.58 -4.08 -7.72
N PRO A 93 -27.11 -4.81 -8.72
CA PRO A 93 -28.49 -4.66 -9.14
C PRO A 93 -29.51 -5.33 -8.22
N ASP A 94 -29.12 -5.72 -7.00
CA ASP A 94 -30.09 -6.15 -5.99
C ASP A 94 -31.12 -5.04 -5.72
N VAL A 95 -32.40 -5.41 -5.73
CA VAL A 95 -33.53 -4.46 -5.65
C VAL A 95 -33.74 -3.87 -4.26
N HIS A 96 -33.26 -4.56 -3.21
CA HIS A 96 -33.44 -4.15 -1.82
C HIS A 96 -32.15 -3.55 -1.24
N ASP A 97 -31.01 -4.17 -1.50
CA ASP A 97 -29.75 -3.86 -0.84
C ASP A 97 -28.79 -3.05 -1.72
N GLY A 98 -28.98 -3.09 -3.05
CA GLY A 98 -28.19 -2.35 -4.03
C GLY A 98 -28.96 -1.22 -4.73
N ILE A 99 -28.62 -0.97 -6.00
CA ILE A 99 -29.25 0.06 -6.85
C ILE A 99 -30.34 -0.53 -7.77
N GLY A 100 -30.79 -1.76 -7.54
CA GLY A 100 -31.75 -2.47 -8.40
C GLY A 100 -33.08 -1.73 -8.59
N SER A 101 -33.55 -1.01 -7.57
CA SER A 101 -34.78 -0.22 -7.60
C SER A 101 -34.62 1.19 -8.15
N TRP A 102 -33.38 1.66 -8.38
CA TRP A 102 -33.15 3.00 -8.90
C TRP A 102 -33.64 3.12 -10.34
N THR A 103 -34.19 4.28 -10.65
CA THR A 103 -34.46 4.72 -12.02
C THR A 103 -33.19 5.29 -12.66
N LEU A 104 -33.16 5.36 -13.98
CA LEU A 104 -32.04 5.98 -14.70
C LEU A 104 -31.82 7.44 -14.29
N SER A 105 -32.90 8.22 -14.15
CA SER A 105 -32.79 9.63 -13.74
C SER A 105 -32.17 9.77 -12.35
N GLN A 106 -32.57 8.92 -11.40
CA GLN A 106 -31.97 8.87 -10.07
C GLN A 106 -30.48 8.53 -10.11
N PHE A 107 -30.08 7.57 -10.95
CA PHE A 107 -28.67 7.23 -11.13
C PHE A 107 -27.87 8.39 -11.74
N VAL A 108 -28.39 9.01 -12.81
CA VAL A 108 -27.76 10.17 -13.46
C VAL A 108 -27.60 11.32 -12.47
N THR A 109 -28.64 11.64 -11.70
CA THR A 109 -28.63 12.69 -10.67
C THR A 109 -27.65 12.35 -9.54
N ALA A 110 -27.55 11.09 -9.11
CA ALA A 110 -26.55 10.69 -8.13
C ALA A 110 -25.12 10.91 -8.65
N MET A 111 -24.82 10.39 -9.84
CA MET A 111 -23.48 10.48 -10.45
C MET A 111 -23.07 11.92 -10.74
N ARG A 112 -23.97 12.74 -11.29
CA ARG A 112 -23.63 14.10 -11.75
C ARG A 112 -23.75 15.18 -10.68
N GLU A 113 -24.57 14.96 -9.66
CA GLU A 113 -24.99 16.00 -8.73
C GLU A 113 -24.81 15.61 -7.26
N GLY A 114 -24.41 14.36 -6.99
CA GLY A 114 -24.26 13.85 -5.63
C GLY A 114 -25.59 13.90 -4.87
N VAL A 115 -26.71 13.57 -5.50
CA VAL A 115 -28.02 13.49 -4.85
C VAL A 115 -28.52 12.04 -4.90
N LEU A 116 -28.61 11.43 -3.73
CA LEU A 116 -29.10 10.07 -3.54
C LEU A 116 -30.62 10.08 -3.33
N PRO A 117 -31.39 9.13 -3.91
CA PRO A 117 -32.85 9.09 -3.80
C PRO A 117 -33.38 9.21 -2.36
N ASP A 118 -32.80 8.45 -1.43
CA ASP A 118 -33.31 8.34 -0.06
C ASP A 118 -32.50 9.14 0.97
N LYS A 119 -31.29 9.56 0.60
CA LYS A 119 -30.28 10.08 1.53
C LYS A 119 -29.97 11.57 1.34
N GLY A 120 -30.49 12.20 0.28
CA GLY A 120 -30.19 13.58 -0.08
C GLY A 120 -28.76 13.73 -0.56
N ASN A 121 -28.02 14.72 -0.05
CA ASN A 121 -26.66 15.01 -0.51
C ASN A 121 -25.70 13.83 -0.19
N ALA A 122 -25.03 13.29 -1.21
CA ALA A 122 -23.93 12.36 -1.06
C ALA A 122 -22.69 13.07 -0.51
N TYR A 123 -21.86 12.37 0.26
CA TYR A 123 -20.56 12.89 0.65
C TYR A 123 -19.61 12.88 -0.57
N PRO A 124 -18.71 13.88 -0.72
CA PRO A 124 -17.78 13.98 -1.87
C PRO A 124 -16.77 12.84 -1.99
N ALA A 125 -16.70 11.93 -1.01
CA ALA A 125 -15.99 10.65 -1.16
C ALA A 125 -16.57 9.79 -2.30
N PHE A 126 -17.84 10.02 -2.66
CA PHE A 126 -18.39 9.63 -3.96
C PHE A 126 -18.00 10.71 -4.97
N PRO A 127 -17.18 10.41 -6.01
CA PRO A 127 -16.51 11.43 -6.82
C PRO A 127 -17.43 12.06 -7.89
N TYR A 128 -18.62 12.50 -7.47
CA TYR A 128 -19.58 13.20 -8.33
C TYR A 128 -19.02 14.53 -8.87
N THR A 129 -17.97 15.08 -8.25
CA THR A 129 -17.23 16.24 -8.77
C THR A 129 -16.45 15.93 -10.04
N SER A 130 -16.08 14.68 -10.29
CA SER A 130 -15.49 14.25 -11.55
C SER A 130 -16.58 13.72 -12.50
N TYR A 131 -17.45 12.83 -12.01
CA TYR A 131 -18.55 12.26 -12.80
C TYR A 131 -19.55 13.29 -13.34
N GLN A 132 -19.60 14.51 -12.80
CA GLN A 132 -20.37 15.61 -13.38
C GLN A 132 -20.06 15.83 -14.86
N HIS A 133 -18.88 15.44 -15.35
CA HIS A 133 -18.47 15.63 -16.73
C HIS A 133 -18.93 14.53 -17.68
N MET A 134 -19.42 13.39 -17.16
CA MET A 134 -19.91 12.28 -17.97
C MET A 134 -21.18 12.65 -18.71
N SER A 135 -21.38 12.21 -19.96
CA SER A 135 -22.60 12.44 -20.74
C SER A 135 -23.79 11.64 -20.19
N ALA A 136 -25.03 12.04 -20.53
CA ALA A 136 -26.23 11.37 -20.05
C ALA A 136 -26.33 9.95 -20.66
N ASP A 137 -25.90 9.80 -21.91
CA ASP A 137 -25.88 8.54 -22.63
C ASP A 137 -24.83 7.58 -22.07
N ASP A 138 -23.64 8.08 -21.73
CA ASP A 138 -22.60 7.29 -21.06
C ASP A 138 -23.09 6.78 -19.69
N LEU A 139 -23.80 7.62 -18.93
CA LEU A 139 -24.39 7.20 -17.66
C LEU A 139 -25.53 6.20 -17.84
N ARG A 140 -26.32 6.30 -18.92
CA ARG A 140 -27.32 5.29 -19.28
C ARG A 140 -26.67 3.96 -19.58
N ASP A 141 -25.64 3.97 -20.41
CA ASP A 141 -24.93 2.75 -20.83
C ASP A 141 -24.24 2.09 -19.64
N LEU A 142 -23.57 2.88 -18.78
CA LEU A 142 -22.99 2.40 -17.52
C LEU A 142 -24.07 1.80 -16.60
N PHE A 143 -25.20 2.49 -16.43
CA PHE A 143 -26.28 2.01 -15.59
C PHE A 143 -26.86 0.69 -16.11
N ALA A 144 -27.09 0.59 -17.42
CA ALA A 144 -27.56 -0.63 -18.04
C ALA A 144 -26.56 -1.78 -17.88
N TYR A 145 -25.26 -1.52 -18.04
CA TYR A 145 -24.22 -2.51 -17.78
C TYR A 145 -24.23 -2.99 -16.32
N LEU A 146 -24.30 -2.07 -15.34
CA LEU A 146 -24.41 -2.42 -13.92
C LEU A 146 -25.64 -3.31 -13.63
N LYS A 147 -26.76 -3.09 -14.33
CA LYS A 147 -27.96 -3.93 -14.21
C LYS A 147 -27.78 -5.36 -14.74
N THR A 148 -26.76 -5.63 -15.55
CA THR A 148 -26.44 -6.99 -16.02
C THR A 148 -25.61 -7.81 -15.04
N LEU A 149 -25.02 -7.17 -14.03
CA LEU A 149 -24.11 -7.83 -13.10
C LEU A 149 -24.87 -8.70 -12.09
N PRO A 150 -24.21 -9.64 -11.39
CA PRO A 150 -24.88 -10.45 -10.37
C PRO A 150 -25.38 -9.58 -9.21
N PRO A 151 -26.62 -9.76 -8.73
CA PRO A 151 -27.10 -9.11 -7.52
C PRO A 151 -26.34 -9.66 -6.30
N VAL A 152 -26.04 -8.77 -5.35
CA VAL A 152 -25.39 -9.13 -4.08
C VAL A 152 -26.29 -8.65 -2.94
N LYS A 153 -26.61 -9.54 -2.01
CA LYS A 153 -27.42 -9.22 -0.83
C LYS A 153 -26.56 -8.66 0.30
N GLY A 154 -27.18 -7.87 1.16
CA GLY A 154 -26.56 -7.23 2.32
C GLY A 154 -26.31 -5.75 2.11
N ARG A 155 -26.86 -4.93 3.01
CA ARG A 155 -26.55 -3.50 3.11
C ARG A 155 -25.33 -3.29 3.98
N GLN A 156 -24.43 -2.44 3.50
CA GLN A 156 -23.26 -2.04 4.27
C GLN A 156 -23.65 -1.07 5.38
N PRO A 157 -22.95 -1.10 6.54
CA PRO A 157 -23.19 -0.16 7.61
C PRO A 157 -23.06 1.30 7.15
N ALA A 158 -23.71 2.21 7.87
CA ALA A 158 -23.54 3.64 7.64
C ALA A 158 -22.08 4.09 7.87
N HIS A 159 -21.71 5.21 7.26
CA HIS A 159 -20.44 5.85 7.55
C HIS A 159 -20.34 6.22 9.04
N ASP A 160 -19.13 6.14 9.58
CA ASP A 160 -18.82 6.54 10.94
C ASP A 160 -18.00 7.83 10.88
N LEU A 161 -18.70 8.97 10.87
CA LEU A 161 -18.10 10.28 10.64
C LEU A 161 -18.00 11.08 11.94
N ARG A 162 -16.96 11.91 12.03
CA ARG A 162 -16.76 12.78 13.19
C ARG A 162 -17.70 13.98 13.11
N PHE A 163 -18.18 14.47 14.24
CA PHE A 163 -18.86 15.77 14.29
C PHE A 163 -17.86 16.88 13.86
N PRO A 164 -18.27 17.87 13.03
CA PRO A 164 -19.63 18.15 12.55
C PRO A 164 -20.01 17.50 11.21
N PHE A 165 -19.17 16.64 10.63
CA PHE A 165 -19.38 16.02 9.30
C PHE A 165 -20.58 15.04 9.26
N THR A 166 -21.09 14.62 10.42
CA THR A 166 -22.36 13.90 10.55
C THR A 166 -23.58 14.72 10.07
N ILE A 167 -23.48 16.05 10.05
CA ILE A 167 -24.54 16.95 9.57
C ILE A 167 -24.50 17.02 8.04
N ARG A 168 -25.09 16.01 7.39
CA ARG A 168 -25.10 15.86 5.91
C ARG A 168 -25.62 17.08 5.15
N ARG A 169 -26.47 17.91 5.76
CA ARG A 169 -26.95 19.16 5.13
C ARG A 169 -25.83 20.15 4.82
N GLY A 170 -24.75 20.17 5.60
CA GLY A 170 -23.58 21.02 5.31
C GLY A 170 -22.97 20.76 3.93
N ILE A 171 -23.12 19.53 3.41
CA ILE A 171 -22.66 19.17 2.06
C ILE A 171 -23.42 19.93 0.97
N GLY A 172 -24.64 20.41 1.23
CA GLY A 172 -25.36 21.26 0.28
C GLY A 172 -24.64 22.57 0.00
N ILE A 173 -24.05 23.19 1.04
CA ILE A 173 -23.21 24.39 0.87
C ILE A 173 -21.92 24.02 0.14
N TRP A 174 -21.26 22.93 0.56
CA TRP A 174 -20.05 22.45 -0.09
C TRP A 174 -20.26 22.25 -1.60
N ARG A 175 -21.37 21.60 -1.98
CA ARG A 175 -21.72 21.39 -3.38
C ARG A 175 -21.92 22.71 -4.13
N LEU A 176 -22.59 23.69 -3.53
CA LEU A 176 -22.76 25.01 -4.16
C LEU A 176 -21.43 25.71 -4.47
N LEU A 177 -20.42 25.52 -3.62
CA LEU A 177 -19.10 26.12 -3.75
C LEU A 177 -18.20 25.37 -4.75
N PHE A 178 -18.23 24.04 -4.76
CA PHE A 178 -17.23 23.22 -5.47
C PHE A 178 -17.76 22.45 -6.68
N LEU A 179 -19.08 22.36 -6.88
CA LEU A 179 -19.66 21.70 -8.05
C LEU A 179 -20.10 22.76 -9.08
N SER A 180 -19.59 22.62 -10.31
CA SER A 180 -19.90 23.58 -11.38
C SER A 180 -21.27 23.31 -12.02
N GLY A 181 -21.64 22.03 -12.12
CA GLY A 181 -22.84 21.60 -12.85
C GLY A 181 -22.71 21.78 -14.37
N LYS A 182 -21.50 21.98 -14.92
CA LYS A 182 -21.27 22.17 -16.35
C LYS A 182 -20.52 20.98 -16.97
N PRO A 183 -20.77 20.62 -18.24
CA PRO A 183 -19.90 19.70 -18.96
C PRO A 183 -18.52 20.31 -19.16
N LEU A 184 -17.55 19.51 -19.59
CA LEU A 184 -16.25 20.03 -20.01
C LEU A 184 -16.44 20.95 -21.23
N PRO A 185 -15.85 22.16 -21.24
CA PRO A 185 -15.89 23.01 -22.42
C PRO A 185 -15.23 22.32 -23.62
N VAL A 186 -15.83 22.47 -24.79
CA VAL A 186 -15.19 22.05 -26.04
C VAL A 186 -14.04 23.00 -26.34
N GLU A 187 -12.81 22.49 -26.38
CA GLU A 187 -11.62 23.28 -26.70
C GLU A 187 -11.28 23.15 -28.18
N SER A 188 -11.36 24.29 -28.89
CA SER A 188 -10.98 24.38 -30.30
C SER A 188 -9.47 24.15 -30.50
N GLY A 189 -9.09 23.45 -31.56
CA GLY A 189 -7.69 23.21 -31.92
C GLY A 189 -7.03 22.05 -31.17
N LYS A 190 -7.76 21.32 -30.32
CA LYS A 190 -7.29 20.07 -29.69
C LYS A 190 -7.68 18.85 -30.54
N SER A 191 -6.82 17.84 -30.53
CA SER A 191 -7.08 16.58 -31.25
C SER A 191 -8.20 15.77 -30.59
N ALA A 192 -8.82 14.87 -31.36
CA ALA A 192 -9.85 13.97 -30.82
C ALA A 192 -9.32 13.10 -29.67
N ALA A 193 -8.07 12.62 -29.77
CA ALA A 193 -7.42 11.86 -28.69
C ALA A 193 -7.26 12.70 -27.41
N TRP A 194 -6.87 13.97 -27.54
CA TRP A 194 -6.76 14.87 -26.39
C TRP A 194 -8.13 15.14 -25.74
N LEU A 195 -9.18 15.39 -26.54
CA LEU A 195 -10.54 15.62 -26.04
C LEU A 195 -11.09 14.38 -25.32
N ARG A 196 -10.86 13.19 -25.89
CA ARG A 196 -11.21 11.90 -25.27
C ARG A 196 -10.42 11.69 -23.97
N GLY A 197 -9.14 12.00 -23.96
CA GLY A 197 -8.27 11.88 -22.80
C GLY A 197 -8.72 12.77 -21.65
N ARG A 198 -9.02 14.04 -21.96
CA ARG A 198 -9.60 14.99 -21.02
C ARG A 198 -10.89 14.46 -20.44
N TYR A 199 -11.80 13.99 -21.30
CA TYR A 199 -13.06 13.42 -20.87
C TYR A 199 -12.84 12.29 -19.87
N LEU A 200 -12.00 11.32 -20.19
CA LEU A 200 -11.71 10.17 -19.33
C LEU A 200 -11.07 10.60 -18.00
N VAL A 201 -9.99 11.38 -18.04
CA VAL A 201 -9.19 11.75 -16.85
C VAL A 201 -9.94 12.66 -15.90
N GLU A 202 -10.65 13.67 -16.42
CA GLU A 202 -11.42 14.63 -15.60
C GLU A 202 -12.81 14.08 -15.21
N GLY A 203 -13.31 13.08 -15.94
CA GLY A 203 -14.65 12.53 -15.80
C GLY A 203 -14.67 11.15 -15.15
N PRO A 204 -14.93 10.07 -15.92
CA PRO A 204 -15.11 8.73 -15.37
C PRO A 204 -13.87 8.20 -14.65
N ALA A 205 -12.64 8.43 -15.14
CA ALA A 205 -11.44 7.91 -14.48
C ALA A 205 -10.99 8.69 -13.25
N HIS A 206 -11.58 9.87 -13.02
CA HIS A 206 -11.48 10.64 -11.78
C HIS A 206 -10.05 10.77 -11.21
N CYS A 207 -9.02 10.81 -12.06
CA CYS A 207 -7.62 10.70 -11.65
C CYS A 207 -7.22 11.79 -10.65
N ALA A 208 -7.84 12.97 -10.77
CA ALA A 208 -7.63 14.10 -9.86
C ALA A 208 -8.02 13.79 -8.41
N GLU A 209 -8.94 12.86 -8.17
CA GLU A 209 -9.46 12.59 -6.83
C GLU A 209 -8.40 11.97 -5.92
N CYS A 210 -7.46 11.19 -6.48
CA CYS A 210 -6.28 10.65 -5.81
C CYS A 210 -5.03 11.51 -6.07
N HIS A 211 -4.79 11.94 -7.31
CA HIS A 211 -3.57 12.67 -7.69
C HIS A 211 -3.63 14.17 -7.39
N SER A 212 -4.44 14.62 -6.43
CA SER A 212 -4.45 16.02 -6.00
C SER A 212 -4.55 16.12 -4.49
N PRO A 213 -3.96 17.16 -3.86
CA PRO A 213 -4.11 17.37 -2.44
C PRO A 213 -5.54 17.84 -2.12
N ARG A 214 -5.94 17.69 -0.86
CA ARG A 214 -7.20 18.21 -0.34
C ARG A 214 -6.94 19.29 0.69
N ASN A 215 -7.73 20.36 0.65
CA ASN A 215 -7.77 21.34 1.74
C ASN A 215 -8.55 20.80 2.96
N PHE A 216 -8.62 21.59 4.03
CA PHE A 216 -9.24 21.18 5.30
C PHE A 216 -10.75 20.83 5.21
N ILE A 217 -11.44 21.22 4.13
CA ILE A 217 -12.85 20.88 3.87
C ILE A 217 -13.01 19.80 2.78
N GLY A 218 -11.92 19.14 2.38
CA GLY A 218 -11.95 18.01 1.44
C GLY A 218 -12.09 18.42 -0.03
N ALA A 219 -11.90 19.69 -0.37
CA ALA A 219 -11.91 20.16 -1.76
C ALA A 219 -10.49 20.16 -2.36
N ILE A 220 -10.40 19.92 -3.67
CA ILE A 220 -9.15 20.02 -4.43
C ILE A 220 -8.90 21.50 -4.76
N PRO A 221 -7.77 22.10 -4.32
CA PRO A 221 -7.36 23.42 -4.77
C PRO A 221 -7.09 23.41 -6.27
N GLY A 222 -7.67 24.37 -7.01
CA GLY A 222 -7.61 24.36 -8.48
C GLY A 222 -6.19 24.46 -9.05
N ASP A 223 -5.31 25.21 -8.38
CA ASP A 223 -3.89 25.39 -8.73
C ASP A 223 -3.00 24.19 -8.37
N LYS A 224 -3.54 23.20 -7.64
CA LYS A 224 -2.85 21.98 -7.21
C LYS A 224 -3.44 20.71 -7.80
N ARG A 225 -4.37 20.83 -8.75
CA ARG A 225 -4.97 19.67 -9.43
C ARG A 225 -3.87 18.83 -10.11
N PHE A 226 -3.92 17.51 -9.94
CA PHE A 226 -2.96 16.53 -10.48
C PHE A 226 -1.53 16.56 -9.90
N SER A 227 -1.27 17.45 -8.93
CA SER A 227 0.07 17.64 -8.36
C SER A 227 0.49 16.60 -7.30
N GLY A 228 -0.33 15.56 -7.08
CA GLY A 228 -0.09 14.56 -6.04
C GLY A 228 -0.40 15.09 -4.64
N GLY A 229 -0.11 14.32 -3.61
CA GLY A 229 -0.32 14.71 -2.22
C GLY A 229 -0.44 13.53 -1.25
N PRO A 230 -0.60 13.79 0.05
CA PRO A 230 -0.89 12.75 1.03
C PRO A 230 -2.12 11.95 0.62
N ASN A 231 -2.07 10.63 0.74
CA ASN A 231 -3.25 9.80 0.52
C ASN A 231 -4.34 10.14 1.55
N ALA A 232 -5.59 9.85 1.21
CA ALA A 232 -6.73 10.22 2.05
C ALA A 232 -6.71 9.55 3.45
N GLU A 233 -5.97 8.45 3.59
CA GLU A 233 -5.82 7.69 4.84
C GLU A 233 -4.61 8.11 5.69
N GLY A 234 -3.77 9.01 5.18
CA GLY A 234 -2.57 9.50 5.88
C GLY A 234 -1.43 8.49 6.02
N THR A 235 -1.49 7.37 5.28
CA THR A 235 -0.51 6.27 5.32
C THR A 235 0.53 6.32 4.19
N GLY A 236 0.42 7.27 3.26
CA GLY A 236 1.30 7.36 2.10
C GLY A 236 1.14 8.64 1.29
N TYR A 237 1.79 8.68 0.13
CA TYR A 237 1.80 9.83 -0.77
C TYR A 237 1.45 9.37 -2.19
N VAL A 238 0.48 10.02 -2.81
CA VAL A 238 0.09 9.82 -4.22
C VAL A 238 0.97 10.72 -5.09
N PRO A 239 1.62 10.20 -6.14
CA PRO A 239 2.60 10.96 -6.90
C PRO A 239 1.97 12.07 -7.74
N ASN A 240 2.77 13.10 -8.03
CA ASN A 240 2.47 14.13 -9.01
C ASN A 240 2.47 13.54 -10.43
N ILE A 241 1.39 13.74 -11.19
CA ILE A 241 1.26 13.24 -12.58
C ILE A 241 1.26 14.36 -13.61
N THR A 242 1.57 15.59 -13.21
CA THR A 242 1.80 16.68 -14.16
C THR A 242 3.19 16.54 -14.82
N PRO A 243 3.42 17.13 -16.01
CA PRO A 243 4.71 17.14 -16.67
C PRO A 243 5.66 18.17 -16.01
N ASP A 244 5.90 17.99 -14.72
CA ASP A 244 6.88 18.70 -13.92
C ASP A 244 8.00 17.74 -13.52
N GLU A 245 9.20 18.25 -13.24
CA GLU A 245 10.34 17.44 -12.79
C GLU A 245 10.05 16.69 -11.48
N THR A 246 9.18 17.24 -10.62
CA THR A 246 8.68 16.57 -9.40
C THR A 246 7.59 15.53 -9.68
N GLY A 247 7.13 15.44 -10.93
CA GLY A 247 6.12 14.51 -11.41
C GLY A 247 6.65 13.59 -12.51
N ILE A 248 5.99 13.60 -13.67
CA ILE A 248 6.25 12.65 -14.77
C ILE A 248 6.86 13.32 -16.00
N ASP A 249 7.58 14.43 -15.86
CA ASP A 249 8.15 15.13 -17.02
C ASP A 249 9.06 14.24 -17.88
N TYR A 250 9.82 13.34 -17.26
CA TYR A 250 10.69 12.41 -17.98
C TYR A 250 9.95 11.23 -18.63
N TRP A 251 8.63 11.07 -18.40
CA TRP A 251 7.83 10.04 -19.05
C TRP A 251 7.35 10.53 -20.41
N THR A 252 7.50 9.70 -21.42
CA THR A 252 6.86 9.89 -22.72
C THR A 252 5.38 9.49 -22.68
N VAL A 253 4.62 9.82 -23.72
CA VAL A 253 3.24 9.35 -23.86
C VAL A 253 3.20 7.82 -23.88
N ASP A 254 4.14 7.18 -24.58
CA ASP A 254 4.21 5.72 -24.69
C ASP A 254 4.55 5.07 -23.34
N ASP A 255 5.39 5.70 -22.52
CA ASP A 255 5.67 5.25 -21.15
C ASP A 255 4.40 5.26 -20.29
N ILE A 256 3.58 6.30 -20.41
CA ILE A 256 2.29 6.38 -19.68
C ILE A 256 1.34 5.30 -20.19
N VAL A 257 1.27 5.06 -21.51
CA VAL A 257 0.46 3.98 -22.09
C VAL A 257 0.90 2.61 -21.56
N ALA A 258 2.20 2.35 -21.57
CA ALA A 258 2.78 1.11 -21.07
C ALA A 258 2.51 0.94 -19.57
N TYR A 259 2.67 1.99 -18.78
CA TYR A 259 2.34 1.96 -17.35
C TYR A 259 0.86 1.66 -17.10
N LEU A 260 -0.06 2.32 -17.82
CA LEU A 260 -1.50 2.05 -17.70
C LEU A 260 -1.90 0.65 -18.18
N LYS A 261 -1.02 -0.05 -18.91
CA LYS A 261 -1.23 -1.41 -19.39
C LYS A 261 -0.62 -2.47 -18.46
N ASP A 262 0.63 -2.27 -18.04
CA ASP A 262 1.46 -3.29 -17.40
C ASP A 262 1.80 -2.96 -15.94
N GLY A 263 1.55 -1.71 -15.52
CA GLY A 263 1.80 -1.22 -14.17
C GLY A 263 3.28 -1.08 -13.83
N VAL A 264 4.17 -0.91 -14.82
CA VAL A 264 5.63 -0.77 -14.60
C VAL A 264 6.09 0.58 -15.11
N THR A 265 6.78 1.35 -14.27
CA THR A 265 7.36 2.65 -14.64
C THR A 265 8.55 2.47 -15.58
N PRO A 266 9.01 3.52 -16.29
CA PRO A 266 10.20 3.45 -17.15
C PRO A 266 11.48 3.00 -16.45
N ILE A 267 11.55 3.18 -15.12
CA ILE A 267 12.68 2.76 -14.28
C ILE A 267 12.44 1.41 -13.59
N GLY A 268 11.45 0.64 -14.04
CA GLY A 268 11.21 -0.74 -13.59
C GLY A 268 10.46 -0.87 -12.27
N ILE A 269 9.88 0.22 -11.72
CA ILE A 269 9.11 0.17 -10.47
C ILE A 269 7.67 -0.27 -10.78
N ARG A 270 7.14 -1.25 -10.05
CA ARG A 270 5.74 -1.69 -10.21
C ARG A 270 4.78 -0.81 -9.40
N ALA A 271 3.57 -0.60 -9.95
CA ALA A 271 2.47 0.04 -9.26
C ALA A 271 2.11 -0.74 -7.98
N GLY A 272 2.03 -0.04 -6.85
CA GLY A 272 1.62 -0.57 -5.56
C GLY A 272 0.36 0.10 -5.02
N GLY A 273 -0.16 -0.41 -3.90
CA GLY A 273 -1.35 0.14 -3.24
C GLY A 273 -2.58 0.19 -4.16
N ASP A 274 -3.41 1.22 -4.00
CA ASP A 274 -4.65 1.39 -4.78
C ASP A 274 -4.38 1.50 -6.30
N MET A 275 -3.22 2.05 -6.69
CA MET A 275 -2.88 2.18 -8.11
C MET A 275 -2.74 0.81 -8.79
N LYS A 276 -2.35 -0.25 -8.06
CA LYS A 276 -2.32 -1.61 -8.61
C LYS A 276 -3.71 -2.07 -9.08
N GLU A 277 -4.75 -1.80 -8.28
CA GLU A 277 -6.14 -2.12 -8.62
C GLU A 277 -6.63 -1.28 -9.82
N VAL A 278 -6.25 0.00 -9.87
CA VAL A 278 -6.51 0.88 -11.03
C VAL A 278 -5.89 0.30 -12.30
N ILE A 279 -4.63 -0.18 -12.23
CA ILE A 279 -3.95 -0.81 -13.37
C ILE A 279 -4.69 -2.06 -13.86
N GLU A 280 -5.28 -2.87 -12.98
CA GLU A 280 -6.10 -4.02 -13.39
C GLU A 280 -7.28 -3.60 -14.28
N ASN A 281 -7.82 -2.39 -14.08
CA ASN A 281 -8.91 -1.85 -14.90
C ASN A 281 -8.40 -1.15 -16.16
N THR A 282 -7.38 -0.29 -16.06
CA THR A 282 -6.82 0.43 -17.22
C THR A 282 -6.14 -0.50 -18.21
N SER A 283 -5.59 -1.64 -17.74
CA SER A 283 -5.03 -2.70 -18.59
C SER A 283 -6.09 -3.35 -19.51
N ARG A 284 -7.38 -3.19 -19.19
CA ARG A 284 -8.53 -3.73 -19.93
C ARG A 284 -9.25 -2.69 -20.79
N LEU A 285 -8.82 -1.43 -20.73
CA LEU A 285 -9.26 -0.39 -21.66
C LEU A 285 -8.66 -0.63 -23.05
N SER A 286 -9.27 0.00 -24.06
CA SER A 286 -8.72 -0.03 -25.41
C SER A 286 -7.38 0.71 -25.47
N ASP A 287 -6.51 0.34 -26.41
CA ASP A 287 -5.25 1.06 -26.64
C ASP A 287 -5.51 2.53 -26.97
N ALA A 288 -6.61 2.82 -27.69
CA ALA A 288 -7.02 4.18 -28.01
C ALA A 288 -7.39 4.99 -26.75
N ASP A 289 -8.11 4.41 -25.78
CA ASP A 289 -8.44 5.10 -24.53
C ASP A 289 -7.20 5.30 -23.66
N ARG A 290 -6.30 4.32 -23.56
CA ARG A 290 -5.02 4.49 -22.85
C ARG A 290 -4.17 5.59 -23.47
N LEU A 291 -4.05 5.60 -24.80
CA LEU A 291 -3.34 6.64 -25.54
C LEU A 291 -3.98 8.01 -25.33
N ALA A 292 -5.30 8.10 -25.34
CA ALA A 292 -6.03 9.33 -25.08
C ALA A 292 -5.72 9.86 -23.66
N ILE A 293 -5.83 9.00 -22.64
CA ILE A 293 -5.47 9.32 -21.25
C ILE A 293 -4.03 9.83 -21.17
N ALA A 294 -3.07 9.09 -21.72
CA ALA A 294 -1.66 9.46 -21.73
C ALA A 294 -1.40 10.81 -22.44
N THR A 295 -2.03 11.02 -23.59
CA THR A 295 -1.95 12.27 -24.37
C THR A 295 -2.44 13.47 -23.55
N TYR A 296 -3.52 13.31 -22.79
CA TYR A 296 -4.06 14.39 -21.97
C TYR A 296 -3.20 14.66 -20.73
N ILE A 297 -2.81 13.60 -19.99
CA ILE A 297 -1.97 13.74 -18.79
C ILE A 297 -0.65 14.44 -19.13
N LYS A 298 0.01 14.03 -20.22
CA LYS A 298 1.27 14.65 -20.66
C LYS A 298 1.12 16.12 -21.06
N ALA A 299 -0.10 16.55 -21.41
CA ALA A 299 -0.43 17.92 -21.80
C ALA A 299 -0.99 18.77 -20.64
N LEU A 300 -1.04 18.24 -19.42
CA LEU A 300 -1.46 19.01 -18.25
C LEU A 300 -0.48 20.17 -17.98
N PRO A 301 -0.95 21.28 -17.38
CA PRO A 301 -0.04 22.29 -16.83
C PRO A 301 0.89 21.66 -15.79
N ALA A 302 2.19 21.92 -15.91
CA ALA A 302 3.18 21.49 -14.92
C ALA A 302 2.91 22.17 -13.58
N VAL A 303 2.87 21.39 -12.50
CA VAL A 303 2.75 21.90 -11.13
C VAL A 303 3.88 21.33 -10.31
N SER A 304 4.80 22.19 -9.87
CA SER A 304 5.85 21.77 -8.94
C SER A 304 5.26 21.46 -7.56
N ALA A 305 5.41 20.20 -7.15
CA ALA A 305 4.87 19.67 -5.91
C ALA A 305 5.77 18.52 -5.41
N PRO A 306 6.92 18.85 -4.80
CA PRO A 306 7.85 17.83 -4.34
C PRO A 306 7.26 17.02 -3.19
N ASN A 307 7.40 15.70 -3.27
CA ASN A 307 7.06 14.78 -2.20
C ASN A 307 8.06 14.94 -1.04
N PRO A 308 7.64 15.31 0.19
CA PRO A 308 8.55 15.47 1.33
C PRO A 308 9.35 14.20 1.68
N SER A 309 8.89 13.03 1.26
CA SER A 309 9.56 11.74 1.48
C SER A 309 10.55 11.37 0.38
N LEU A 310 10.65 12.14 -0.71
CA LEU A 310 11.60 11.93 -1.79
C LEU A 310 12.69 13.01 -1.80
N PRO A 311 13.91 12.71 -2.28
CA PRO A 311 14.91 13.74 -2.52
C PRO A 311 14.39 14.82 -3.48
N GLN A 312 14.75 16.07 -3.21
CA GLN A 312 14.46 17.18 -4.10
C GLN A 312 15.32 17.08 -5.36
N PRO A 313 14.80 17.48 -6.54
CA PRO A 313 15.63 17.60 -7.73
C PRO A 313 16.81 18.56 -7.48
N ASN A 314 17.99 18.19 -7.98
CA ASN A 314 19.19 19.01 -7.83
C ASN A 314 19.26 20.06 -8.96
N HIS A 315 18.98 21.31 -8.62
CA HIS A 315 19.01 22.43 -9.58
C HIS A 315 20.38 23.15 -9.60
N SER A 316 21.41 22.58 -8.97
CA SER A 316 22.76 23.15 -8.94
C SER A 316 23.68 22.47 -9.94
N GLU A 317 24.71 23.18 -10.40
CA GLU A 317 25.76 22.63 -11.27
C GLU A 317 26.66 21.61 -10.55
N GLN A 318 26.58 21.53 -9.23
CA GLN A 318 27.34 20.57 -8.45
C GLN A 318 26.63 19.23 -8.44
N VAL A 319 27.36 18.14 -8.71
CA VAL A 319 26.83 16.78 -8.56
C VAL A 319 26.58 16.54 -7.07
N VAL A 320 25.32 16.64 -6.66
CA VAL A 320 24.88 16.21 -5.33
C VAL A 320 24.66 14.71 -5.41
N LEU A 321 25.63 13.94 -4.91
CA LEU A 321 25.36 12.54 -4.59
C LEU A 321 24.28 12.53 -3.51
N LEU A 322 23.15 11.90 -3.81
CA LEU A 322 22.19 11.56 -2.76
C LEU A 322 23.00 10.87 -1.66
N GLN A 323 22.99 11.45 -0.45
CA GLN A 323 23.57 10.76 0.69
C GLN A 323 22.97 9.36 0.67
N LYS A 324 23.81 8.33 0.83
CA LYS A 324 23.32 7.01 1.24
C LYS A 324 22.71 7.22 2.61
N ASN A 325 21.49 7.74 2.64
CA ASN A 325 20.76 8.00 3.85
C ASN A 325 20.64 6.65 4.52
N ALA A 326 21.24 6.52 5.70
CA ALA A 326 20.91 5.47 6.64
C ALA A 326 19.41 5.51 7.04
N ASP A 327 18.65 6.53 6.60
CA ASP A 327 17.29 6.82 7.03
C ASP A 327 16.24 6.99 5.91
N SER A 328 16.54 6.80 4.62
CA SER A 328 15.50 6.85 3.56
C SER A 328 15.22 5.46 2.95
N ALA A 329 14.14 4.83 3.42
CA ALA A 329 13.40 3.74 2.79
C ALA A 329 14.23 2.72 1.99
N SER A 330 15.17 2.04 2.65
CA SER A 330 15.83 0.76 2.28
C SER A 330 17.12 0.55 3.08
N ALA A 331 17.59 1.54 3.85
CA ALA A 331 18.53 1.29 4.92
C ALA A 331 17.84 0.46 6.03
N SER A 332 18.43 -0.70 6.30
CA SER A 332 17.90 -1.78 7.13
C SER A 332 17.32 -1.35 8.47
N ARG A 333 15.99 -1.43 8.63
CA ARG A 333 15.35 -1.45 9.97
C ARG A 333 15.82 -2.62 10.83
N VAL A 334 16.57 -3.57 10.28
CA VAL A 334 17.22 -4.66 11.01
C VAL A 334 18.03 -4.11 12.18
N GLY A 335 18.79 -3.02 12.01
CA GLY A 335 19.56 -2.41 13.10
C GLY A 335 18.70 -1.94 14.29
N ALA A 336 17.45 -1.56 14.05
CA ALA A 336 16.52 -1.15 15.11
C ALA A 336 16.01 -2.32 15.97
N LEU A 337 16.23 -3.57 15.55
CA LEU A 337 15.96 -4.76 16.36
C LEU A 337 17.08 -5.04 17.37
N ALA A 338 18.23 -4.36 17.25
CA ALA A 338 19.30 -4.47 18.22
C ALA A 338 18.84 -3.90 19.57
N ALA A 339 19.12 -4.65 20.63
CA ALA A 339 18.76 -4.28 21.98
C ALA A 339 19.64 -3.17 22.51
N ALA A 340 19.10 -2.37 23.44
CA ALA A 340 19.90 -1.35 24.10
C ALA A 340 21.01 -2.01 24.95
N PRO A 341 22.17 -1.34 25.15
CA PRO A 341 23.24 -1.87 26.00
C PRO A 341 22.78 -2.28 27.41
N THR A 342 21.80 -1.55 27.96
CA THR A 342 21.18 -1.81 29.27
C THR A 342 20.38 -3.11 29.32
N GLU A 343 19.82 -3.56 28.21
CA GLU A 343 19.10 -4.83 28.08
C GLU A 343 20.09 -6.00 27.91
N LEU A 344 21.12 -5.83 27.07
CA LEU A 344 22.19 -6.81 26.87
C LEU A 344 23.00 -7.05 28.16
N ALA A 345 23.12 -6.03 29.02
CA ALA A 345 23.73 -6.16 30.33
C ALA A 345 23.01 -7.15 31.27
N LYS A 346 21.70 -7.37 31.07
CA LYS A 346 20.85 -8.16 31.97
C LYS A 346 20.46 -9.54 31.41
N THR A 347 20.54 -9.73 30.09
CA THR A 347 20.06 -10.97 29.46
C THR A 347 21.05 -12.12 29.55
N SER A 348 20.60 -13.35 29.80
CA SER A 348 21.43 -14.56 29.64
C SER A 348 21.46 -15.06 28.20
N THR A 349 20.52 -14.60 27.36
CA THR A 349 20.35 -15.04 25.96
C THR A 349 20.27 -13.83 25.03
N ALA A 350 21.03 -13.87 23.93
CA ALA A 350 20.98 -12.87 22.88
C ALA A 350 20.71 -13.54 21.54
N TYR A 351 20.22 -12.77 20.57
CA TYR A 351 19.94 -13.23 19.22
C TYR A 351 20.66 -12.34 18.23
N VAL A 352 21.27 -12.94 17.21
CA VAL A 352 21.96 -12.18 16.17
C VAL A 352 20.94 -11.49 15.29
N VAL A 353 21.03 -10.16 15.17
CA VAL A 353 20.12 -9.36 14.35
C VAL A 353 20.75 -9.09 12.99
N SER A 354 22.00 -8.67 12.98
CA SER A 354 22.83 -8.50 11.78
C SER A 354 24.06 -9.39 11.85
N THR A 355 24.61 -9.80 10.70
CA THR A 355 25.76 -10.72 10.65
C THR A 355 26.91 -10.22 11.53
N LYS A 356 27.37 -11.04 12.48
CA LYS A 356 28.43 -10.68 13.43
C LYS A 356 29.73 -11.39 13.12
N ARG A 357 30.86 -10.68 13.25
CA ARG A 357 32.18 -11.32 13.29
C ARG A 357 32.40 -11.97 14.66
N ILE A 358 33.11 -13.09 14.67
CA ILE A 358 33.50 -13.80 15.89
C ILE A 358 34.99 -14.01 15.97
N TYR A 359 35.47 -14.12 17.20
CA TYR A 359 36.89 -14.17 17.54
C TYR A 359 37.09 -15.14 18.70
N LEU A 360 38.07 -16.02 18.62
CA LEU A 360 38.44 -16.91 19.73
C LEU A 360 39.15 -16.12 20.82
N ASP A 361 40.00 -15.18 20.41
CA ASP A 361 40.78 -14.35 21.31
C ASP A 361 40.01 -13.10 21.72
N LYS A 362 40.23 -12.68 22.96
CA LYS A 362 39.76 -11.39 23.45
C LYS A 362 40.58 -10.27 22.79
N PRO A 363 39.98 -9.13 22.41
CA PRO A 363 40.71 -7.96 21.96
C PRO A 363 41.69 -7.48 23.03
N VAL A 364 42.94 -7.21 22.63
CA VAL A 364 43.98 -6.68 23.52
C VAL A 364 44.36 -5.28 23.04
N ASN A 365 44.38 -4.29 23.94
CA ASN A 365 44.78 -2.91 23.66
C ASN A 365 44.04 -2.22 22.49
N GLY A 366 42.77 -2.58 22.27
CA GLY A 366 41.91 -1.95 21.25
C GLY A 366 42.15 -2.42 19.80
N ALA A 367 43.11 -3.30 19.55
CA ALA A 367 43.26 -3.95 18.25
C ALA A 367 42.23 -5.08 18.10
N GLU A 368 41.54 -5.13 16.95
CA GLU A 368 40.62 -6.25 16.67
C GLU A 368 41.43 -7.52 16.39
N PRO A 369 41.10 -8.65 17.06
CA PRO A 369 41.79 -9.92 16.86
C PRO A 369 41.52 -10.49 15.46
N GLN A 370 42.24 -11.56 15.10
CA GLN A 370 41.99 -12.29 13.87
C GLN A 370 40.54 -12.79 13.82
N GLU A 371 39.84 -12.50 12.73
CA GLU A 371 38.46 -12.99 12.53
C GLU A 371 38.47 -14.52 12.40
N ASP A 372 37.70 -15.19 13.24
CA ASP A 372 37.58 -16.65 13.32
C ASP A 372 36.27 -17.17 12.69
N GLY A 373 35.46 -16.27 12.15
CA GLY A 373 34.23 -16.61 11.45
C GLY A 373 33.16 -15.55 11.60
N LYS A 374 31.93 -15.96 11.29
CA LYS A 374 30.73 -15.11 11.38
C LYS A 374 29.56 -15.87 11.98
N LEU A 375 28.78 -15.18 12.81
CA LEU A 375 27.44 -15.61 13.21
C LEU A 375 26.43 -14.97 12.27
N LEU A 376 25.45 -15.77 11.86
CA LEU A 376 24.39 -15.35 10.93
C LEU A 376 23.15 -14.85 11.69
N PRO A 377 22.28 -14.07 11.03
CA PRO A 377 21.06 -13.58 11.66
C PRO A 377 20.15 -14.68 12.19
N ALA A 378 19.44 -14.34 13.26
CA ALA A 378 18.58 -15.19 14.10
C ALA A 378 19.28 -16.30 14.91
N THR A 379 20.62 -16.40 14.88
CA THR A 379 21.35 -17.33 15.74
C THR A 379 21.14 -16.99 17.22
N GLN A 380 20.80 -18.00 18.01
CA GLN A 380 20.67 -17.88 19.47
C GLN A 380 22.04 -18.03 20.16
N LEU A 381 22.31 -17.13 21.10
CA LEU A 381 23.58 -17.04 21.81
C LEU A 381 23.37 -17.08 23.32
N GLY A 382 24.11 -17.92 24.02
CA GLY A 382 24.23 -17.86 25.48
C GLY A 382 25.30 -16.85 25.89
N VAL A 383 24.95 -15.80 26.65
CA VAL A 383 25.92 -14.78 27.08
C VAL A 383 26.68 -15.28 28.31
N ILE A 384 28.00 -15.45 28.18
CA ILE A 384 28.89 -15.99 29.24
C ILE A 384 29.55 -14.86 30.03
N ALA A 385 30.16 -13.90 29.33
CA ALA A 385 30.90 -12.79 29.94
C ALA A 385 30.70 -11.50 29.14
N ARG A 386 30.95 -10.36 29.79
CA ARG A 386 30.80 -9.03 29.20
C ARG A 386 32.04 -8.21 29.54
N ASP A 387 32.55 -7.48 28.56
CA ASP A 387 33.64 -6.53 28.76
C ASP A 387 33.50 -5.35 27.80
N GLY A 388 33.06 -4.21 28.34
CA GLY A 388 32.70 -3.03 27.54
C GLY A 388 31.67 -3.42 26.46
N ASP A 389 32.00 -3.09 25.20
CA ASP A 389 31.15 -3.39 24.05
C ASP A 389 31.28 -4.83 23.54
N TRP A 390 32.05 -5.69 24.22
CA TRP A 390 32.29 -7.07 23.84
C TRP A 390 31.52 -8.05 24.72
N LEU A 391 31.01 -9.10 24.10
CA LEU A 391 30.36 -10.22 24.76
C LEU A 391 31.10 -11.50 24.40
N GLN A 392 31.39 -12.29 25.43
CA GLN A 392 31.74 -13.68 25.24
C GLN A 392 30.44 -14.48 25.17
N VAL A 393 30.22 -15.12 24.03
CA VAL A 393 28.98 -15.83 23.70
C VAL A 393 29.26 -17.29 23.40
N ARG A 394 28.28 -18.12 23.75
CA ARG A 394 28.22 -19.53 23.43
C ARG A 394 27.21 -19.74 22.31
N VAL A 395 27.63 -20.37 21.23
CA VAL A 395 26.76 -20.85 20.16
C VAL A 395 26.75 -22.37 20.16
N HIS A 396 25.57 -22.95 19.98
CA HIS A 396 25.37 -24.38 19.82
C HIS A 396 25.00 -24.65 18.38
N GLY A 397 25.28 -25.85 17.86
CA GLY A 397 24.83 -26.23 16.53
C GLY A 397 25.26 -27.63 16.14
N TRP A 398 24.97 -27.99 14.89
CA TRP A 398 25.29 -29.27 14.28
C TRP A 398 26.28 -29.07 13.14
N GLN A 399 27.23 -29.99 13.01
CA GLN A 399 28.16 -30.07 11.89
C GLN A 399 27.91 -31.38 11.13
N SER A 400 27.72 -31.30 9.82
CA SER A 400 27.73 -32.49 8.96
C SER A 400 29.17 -32.86 8.58
N GLN A 401 29.44 -34.17 8.53
CA GLN A 401 30.69 -34.71 8.01
C GLN A 401 30.99 -34.16 6.61
N GLY A 402 32.16 -33.56 6.43
CA GLY A 402 32.62 -32.95 5.18
C GLY A 402 32.28 -31.46 5.02
N THR A 403 31.54 -30.86 5.95
CA THR A 403 31.26 -29.42 5.99
C THR A 403 31.37 -28.89 7.43
N GLU A 404 32.49 -29.19 8.08
CA GLU A 404 32.74 -28.82 9.47
C GLU A 404 32.86 -27.30 9.68
N SER A 405 33.12 -26.52 8.64
CA SER A 405 33.20 -25.06 8.69
C SER A 405 31.84 -24.35 8.89
N VAL A 406 30.73 -25.08 9.02
CA VAL A 406 29.39 -24.51 9.20
C VAL A 406 28.71 -25.13 10.42
N LEU A 407 28.13 -24.28 11.27
CA LEU A 407 27.19 -24.70 12.31
C LEU A 407 25.76 -24.52 11.79
N TYR A 408 24.98 -25.59 11.86
CA TYR A 408 23.57 -25.61 11.53
C TYR A 408 22.72 -25.65 12.80
N ALA A 409 21.59 -24.94 12.82
CA ALA A 409 20.68 -24.95 13.96
C ALA A 409 20.11 -26.34 14.24
N ARG A 410 19.91 -27.15 13.19
CA ARG A 410 19.22 -28.44 13.23
C ARG A 410 19.85 -29.43 12.28
N ARG A 411 19.68 -30.72 12.60
CA ARG A 411 20.16 -31.83 11.77
C ARG A 411 19.34 -31.88 10.48
N GLY A 412 20.01 -32.12 9.34
CA GLY A 412 19.36 -32.26 8.04
C GLY A 412 18.76 -30.97 7.44
N GLN A 413 18.65 -29.89 8.22
CA GLN A 413 18.15 -28.58 7.77
C GLN A 413 19.32 -27.61 7.62
N ARG A 414 19.45 -27.01 6.43
CA ARG A 414 20.51 -26.06 6.06
C ARG A 414 20.19 -24.65 6.59
N ILE A 415 19.86 -24.56 7.87
CA ILE A 415 19.66 -23.33 8.63
C ILE A 415 20.99 -23.00 9.28
N MET A 416 21.78 -22.16 8.63
CA MET A 416 23.14 -21.86 9.08
C MET A 416 23.12 -20.83 10.21
N GLU A 417 23.80 -21.14 11.31
CA GLU A 417 23.96 -20.25 12.45
C GLU A 417 25.34 -19.58 12.50
N ALA A 418 26.37 -20.28 12.02
CA ALA A 418 27.73 -19.76 11.94
C ALA A 418 28.50 -20.33 10.76
N VAL A 419 29.44 -19.53 10.24
CA VAL A 419 30.48 -19.97 9.31
C VAL A 419 31.82 -19.73 9.99
N LEU A 420 32.67 -20.74 10.03
CA LEU A 420 33.85 -20.83 10.90
C LEU A 420 35.14 -20.94 10.08
N SER A 421 36.21 -20.36 10.58
CA SER A 421 37.57 -20.62 10.12
C SER A 421 38.03 -22.01 10.59
N ASP A 422 39.06 -22.58 9.95
CA ASP A 422 39.68 -23.84 10.41
C ASP A 422 40.14 -23.77 11.87
N ARG A 423 40.57 -22.57 12.31
CA ARG A 423 40.94 -22.31 13.69
C ARG A 423 39.73 -22.42 14.62
N ALA A 424 38.60 -21.80 14.30
CA ALA A 424 37.37 -21.94 15.10
C ALA A 424 36.86 -23.38 15.14
N VAL A 425 36.93 -24.12 14.02
CA VAL A 425 36.51 -25.54 13.96
C VAL A 425 37.29 -26.39 14.96
N ALA A 426 38.60 -26.17 15.10
CA ALA A 426 39.43 -26.91 16.06
C ALA A 426 39.07 -26.65 17.54
N HIS A 427 38.34 -25.57 17.82
CA HIS A 427 37.91 -25.18 19.18
C HIS A 427 36.47 -25.59 19.52
N ILE A 428 35.79 -26.31 18.63
CA ILE A 428 34.45 -26.82 18.91
C ILE A 428 34.52 -27.96 19.93
N VAL A 429 33.70 -27.85 20.98
CA VAL A 429 33.50 -28.91 21.95
C VAL A 429 32.37 -29.80 21.48
N SER A 430 32.70 -31.02 21.07
CA SER A 430 31.71 -32.03 20.67
C SER A 430 30.86 -32.46 21.87
N ARG A 431 29.53 -32.47 21.70
CA ARG A 431 28.53 -32.90 22.69
C ARG A 431 27.95 -34.28 22.38
N GLY A 432 28.23 -34.81 21.19
CA GLY A 432 27.73 -36.11 20.74
C GLY A 432 27.79 -36.20 19.22
N SER A 433 27.61 -37.42 18.72
CA SER A 433 27.51 -37.67 17.28
C SER A 433 26.39 -38.65 17.01
N GLU A 434 25.68 -38.41 15.92
CA GLU A 434 24.57 -39.24 15.48
C GLU A 434 24.71 -39.49 13.98
N ARG A 435 24.23 -40.65 13.53
CA ARG A 435 24.15 -40.98 12.11
C ARG A 435 22.70 -41.00 11.70
N ASP A 436 22.37 -40.17 10.71
CA ASP A 436 21.04 -40.10 10.14
C ASP A 436 20.72 -41.44 9.44
N PRO A 437 19.68 -42.17 9.86
CA PRO A 437 19.34 -43.47 9.28
C PRO A 437 18.79 -43.35 7.85
N ASP A 438 18.20 -42.21 7.49
CA ASP A 438 17.54 -42.01 6.18
C ASP A 438 18.55 -41.58 5.12
N THR A 439 19.53 -40.75 5.50
CA THR A 439 20.54 -40.23 4.56
C THR A 439 21.91 -40.90 4.69
N GLY A 440 22.14 -41.65 5.77
CA GLY A 440 23.45 -42.22 6.12
C GLY A 440 24.50 -41.19 6.57
N GLN A 441 24.15 -39.90 6.59
CA GLN A 441 25.02 -38.77 6.90
C GLN A 441 25.33 -38.73 8.40
N SER A 442 26.61 -38.54 8.75
CA SER A 442 27.03 -38.35 10.14
C SER A 442 26.99 -36.89 10.53
N TRP A 443 26.42 -36.61 11.70
CA TRP A 443 26.26 -35.29 12.29
C TRP A 443 26.91 -35.26 13.67
N LYS A 444 27.60 -34.17 13.97
CA LYS A 444 28.22 -33.91 15.29
C LYS A 444 27.57 -32.69 15.89
N GLN A 445 27.09 -32.82 17.13
CA GLN A 445 26.60 -31.67 17.87
C GLN A 445 27.80 -30.98 18.53
N GLY A 446 27.92 -29.69 18.32
CA GLY A 446 29.05 -28.88 18.78
C GLY A 446 28.61 -27.66 19.57
N GLU A 447 29.52 -27.19 20.40
CA GLU A 447 29.41 -25.90 21.07
C GLU A 447 30.72 -25.13 20.86
N LEU A 448 30.60 -23.83 20.57
CA LEU A 448 31.72 -22.93 20.40
C LEU A 448 31.54 -21.71 21.30
N THR A 449 32.60 -21.34 22.02
CA THR A 449 32.65 -20.10 22.83
C THR A 449 33.57 -19.10 22.15
N VAL A 450 33.05 -17.93 21.83
CA VAL A 450 33.74 -16.87 21.08
C VAL A 450 33.38 -15.49 21.61
N TRP A 451 34.22 -14.51 21.31
CA TRP A 451 33.95 -13.10 21.51
C TRP A 451 33.26 -12.50 20.28
N THR A 452 32.33 -11.58 20.51
CA THR A 452 31.73 -10.73 19.49
C THR A 452 31.36 -9.36 20.06
N ARG A 453 31.15 -8.39 19.18
CA ARG A 453 30.66 -7.07 19.58
C ARG A 453 29.16 -7.12 19.92
N SER A 454 28.75 -6.31 20.88
CA SER A 454 27.39 -6.25 21.40
C SER A 454 26.37 -5.56 20.48
N ASP A 455 26.82 -4.72 19.55
CA ASP A 455 25.97 -4.09 18.54
C ASP A 455 25.29 -5.15 17.66
N GLY A 456 24.11 -4.87 17.10
CA GLY A 456 23.45 -5.84 16.21
C GLY A 456 23.04 -7.16 16.89
N LEU A 457 22.91 -7.17 18.22
CA LEU A 457 22.31 -8.26 18.99
C LEU A 457 20.98 -7.81 19.59
N GLY A 458 19.95 -8.63 19.46
CA GLY A 458 18.63 -8.44 20.06
C GLY A 458 18.42 -9.36 21.27
N THR A 459 17.40 -9.08 22.07
CA THR A 459 16.99 -9.92 23.22
C THR A 459 15.64 -10.62 23.00
N ASN A 460 14.94 -10.28 21.92
CA ASN A 460 13.57 -10.73 21.67
C ASN A 460 13.43 -11.37 20.27
N LEU A 461 13.55 -12.69 20.22
CA LEU A 461 13.40 -13.44 18.96
C LEU A 461 12.02 -13.24 18.33
N GLY A 462 10.96 -13.09 19.14
CA GLY A 462 9.61 -12.82 18.63
C GLY A 462 9.47 -11.47 17.92
N GLN A 463 10.25 -10.46 18.30
CA GLN A 463 10.32 -9.19 17.56
C GLN A 463 11.06 -9.36 16.23
N ILE A 464 12.16 -10.12 16.23
CA ILE A 464 12.91 -10.44 15.01
C ILE A 464 12.03 -11.23 14.03
N TRP A 465 11.26 -12.20 14.52
CA TRP A 465 10.31 -12.98 13.70
C TRP A 465 9.14 -12.16 13.18
N ARG A 466 8.54 -11.29 14.00
CA ARG A 466 7.52 -10.35 13.50
C ARG A 466 8.07 -9.43 12.42
N TYR A 467 9.30 -8.95 12.58
CA TYR A 467 9.94 -8.17 11.53
C TYR A 467 10.11 -8.94 10.22
N SER A 468 10.60 -10.19 10.28
CA SER A 468 10.74 -11.03 9.08
C SER A 468 9.40 -11.38 8.43
N ASP A 469 8.35 -11.60 9.23
CA ASP A 469 6.99 -11.82 8.77
C ASP A 469 6.43 -10.59 8.03
N ASP A 470 6.58 -9.40 8.63
CA ASP A 470 6.22 -8.12 8.03
C ASP A 470 7.04 -7.87 6.75
N LEU A 471 8.34 -8.19 6.76
CA LEU A 471 9.21 -8.07 5.60
C LEU A 471 8.71 -8.95 4.43
N MET A 472 8.33 -10.21 4.70
CA MET A 472 7.70 -11.07 3.70
C MET A 472 6.39 -10.48 3.17
N ALA A 473 5.53 -10.01 4.09
CA ALA A 473 4.24 -9.43 3.73
C ALA A 473 4.39 -8.18 2.85
N HIS A 474 5.37 -7.33 3.11
CA HIS A 474 5.55 -6.07 2.39
C HIS A 474 6.40 -6.20 1.12
N THR A 475 7.39 -7.10 1.10
CA THR A 475 8.29 -7.26 -0.04
C THR A 475 7.71 -8.20 -1.10
N CYS A 476 7.06 -9.30 -0.71
CA CYS A 476 6.75 -10.38 -1.65
C CYS A 476 5.30 -10.36 -2.16
N THR A 477 4.37 -9.71 -1.46
CA THR A 477 2.97 -9.57 -1.91
C THR A 477 2.79 -8.61 -3.09
N VAL A 478 3.86 -7.90 -3.45
CA VAL A 478 3.90 -6.99 -4.59
C VAL A 478 3.62 -7.75 -5.89
N CYS A 479 4.19 -8.95 -6.04
CA CYS A 479 4.19 -9.71 -7.28
C CYS A 479 3.18 -10.87 -7.31
N HIS A 480 2.93 -11.55 -6.19
CA HIS A 480 2.00 -12.69 -6.11
C HIS A 480 1.33 -12.78 -4.73
N ALA A 481 0.34 -13.67 -4.60
CA ALA A 481 -0.19 -14.03 -3.30
C ALA A 481 0.93 -14.61 -2.42
N ARG A 482 0.98 -14.20 -1.16
CA ARG A 482 2.00 -14.64 -0.21
C ARG A 482 2.00 -16.17 -0.10
N PRO A 483 3.11 -16.87 -0.38
CA PRO A 483 3.23 -18.30 -0.11
C PRO A 483 3.25 -18.52 1.40
N ASP A 484 2.62 -19.60 1.87
CA ASP A 484 2.68 -19.97 3.28
C ASP A 484 4.07 -20.52 3.59
N SER A 485 4.63 -20.20 4.77
CA SER A 485 5.96 -20.71 5.15
C SER A 485 5.97 -22.25 5.20
N GLY A 486 4.82 -22.86 5.51
CA GLY A 486 4.59 -24.30 5.52
C GLY A 486 4.38 -24.96 4.15
N ASP A 487 4.37 -24.19 3.05
CA ASP A 487 4.25 -24.77 1.69
C ASP A 487 5.54 -25.50 1.25
N PHE A 488 6.68 -25.14 1.83
CA PHE A 488 8.00 -25.66 1.47
C PHE A 488 8.75 -26.25 2.67
N LEU A 489 9.69 -27.15 2.39
CA LEU A 489 10.67 -27.62 3.36
C LEU A 489 11.74 -26.54 3.63
N ALA A 490 12.39 -26.58 4.79
CA ALA A 490 13.43 -25.63 5.18
C ALA A 490 14.56 -25.53 4.15
N ASN A 491 14.93 -26.66 3.53
CA ASN A 491 15.97 -26.67 2.49
C ASN A 491 15.48 -26.12 1.13
N GLN A 492 14.18 -26.21 0.84
CA GLN A 492 13.60 -25.70 -0.41
C GLN A 492 13.56 -24.17 -0.42
N TRP A 493 13.35 -23.54 0.74
CA TRP A 493 13.31 -22.08 0.87
C TRP A 493 14.58 -21.37 0.39
N ILE A 494 15.74 -22.02 0.43
CA ILE A 494 17.01 -21.47 -0.10
C ILE A 494 16.89 -21.16 -1.59
N GLY A 495 16.37 -22.12 -2.37
CA GLY A 495 16.16 -21.96 -3.81
C GLY A 495 14.99 -21.04 -4.11
N THR A 496 13.88 -21.21 -3.40
CA THR A 496 12.66 -20.42 -3.58
C THR A 496 12.91 -18.94 -3.36
N LEU A 497 13.48 -18.56 -2.21
CA LEU A 497 13.80 -17.15 -1.92
C LEU A 497 14.98 -16.65 -2.78
N GLY A 498 15.96 -17.52 -3.07
CA GLY A 498 17.09 -17.19 -3.93
C GLY A 498 16.67 -16.75 -5.34
N ALA A 499 15.68 -17.43 -5.92
CA ALA A 499 15.12 -17.05 -7.22
C ALA A 499 14.43 -15.68 -7.19
N MET A 500 13.91 -15.27 -6.03
CA MET A 500 13.25 -13.97 -5.85
C MET A 500 14.24 -12.83 -5.59
N ARG A 501 15.44 -13.13 -5.08
CA ARG A 501 16.41 -12.12 -4.60
C ARG A 501 16.66 -10.99 -5.59
N HIS A 502 16.80 -11.31 -6.88
CA HIS A 502 17.06 -10.34 -7.95
C HIS A 502 15.88 -9.39 -8.25
N PHE A 503 14.69 -9.74 -7.79
CA PHE A 503 13.46 -8.97 -7.96
C PHE A 503 13.05 -8.22 -6.68
N THR A 504 13.90 -8.26 -5.65
CA THR A 504 13.67 -7.59 -4.37
C THR A 504 14.76 -6.57 -4.08
N SER A 505 14.46 -5.56 -3.28
CA SER A 505 15.43 -4.59 -2.76
C SER A 505 16.01 -4.97 -1.40
N LEU A 506 15.93 -6.26 -1.02
CA LEU A 506 16.42 -6.73 0.26
C LEU A 506 17.95 -6.62 0.33
N ASP A 507 18.44 -6.02 1.41
CA ASP A 507 19.85 -6.12 1.73
C ASP A 507 20.23 -7.53 2.20
N ASP A 508 21.53 -7.71 2.42
CA ASP A 508 22.14 -8.97 2.77
C ASP A 508 21.66 -9.54 4.12
N ASP A 509 21.41 -8.69 5.12
CA ASP A 509 20.94 -9.11 6.45
C ASP A 509 19.42 -9.33 6.46
N GLN A 510 18.66 -8.49 5.75
CA GLN A 510 17.23 -8.67 5.53
C GLN A 510 16.93 -9.99 4.83
N TYR A 511 17.67 -10.30 3.76
CA TYR A 511 17.56 -11.56 3.04
C TYR A 511 17.83 -12.74 3.97
N ARG A 512 18.89 -12.67 4.79
CA ARG A 512 19.25 -13.75 5.72
C ARG A 512 18.23 -13.92 6.85
N LEU A 513 17.73 -12.84 7.44
CA LEU A 513 16.68 -12.88 8.46
C LEU A 513 15.38 -13.45 7.93
N LEU A 514 14.99 -13.05 6.71
CA LEU A 514 13.80 -13.56 6.05
C LEU A 514 13.97 -15.06 5.73
N LEU A 515 15.12 -15.45 5.19
CA LEU A 515 15.44 -16.85 4.92
C LEU A 515 15.38 -17.68 6.20
N ALA A 516 16.07 -17.25 7.26
CA ALA A 516 16.06 -17.94 8.54
C ALA A 516 14.63 -18.10 9.07
N TRP A 517 13.84 -17.01 9.06
CA TRP A 517 12.43 -17.07 9.49
C TRP A 517 11.63 -18.10 8.69
N LEU A 518 11.72 -18.10 7.36
CA LEU A 518 11.03 -19.07 6.51
C LEU A 518 11.44 -20.50 6.81
N GLN A 519 12.73 -20.74 7.07
CA GLN A 519 13.24 -22.06 7.39
C GLN A 519 12.79 -22.54 8.79
N TYR A 520 12.76 -21.64 9.78
CA TYR A 520 12.27 -21.94 11.13
C TYR A 520 10.74 -22.13 11.20
N HIS A 521 10.01 -21.69 10.18
CA HIS A 521 8.55 -21.83 10.05
C HIS A 521 8.16 -22.71 8.85
N ALA A 522 9.11 -23.50 8.33
CA ALA A 522 8.90 -24.42 7.23
C ALA A 522 8.07 -25.64 7.64
N LYS A 523 7.58 -26.39 6.65
CA LYS A 523 6.75 -27.58 6.87
C LYS A 523 7.37 -28.62 7.81
N ASP A 524 8.68 -28.79 7.72
CA ASP A 524 9.49 -29.73 8.51
C ASP A 524 10.14 -29.09 9.74
N ALA A 525 9.80 -27.84 10.07
CA ALA A 525 10.40 -27.13 11.20
C ALA A 525 9.95 -27.66 12.59
N GLY A 526 8.90 -28.48 12.66
CA GLY A 526 8.38 -29.04 13.92
C GLY A 526 8.79 -30.49 14.22
N ALA A 527 9.58 -31.14 13.36
CA ALA A 527 9.80 -32.59 13.46
C ALA A 527 10.75 -33.02 14.60
N GLU A 528 11.55 -32.13 15.18
CA GLU A 528 12.57 -32.52 16.19
C GLU A 528 12.47 -31.82 17.55
N THR A 529 11.59 -30.85 17.78
CA THR A 529 11.43 -30.24 19.10
C THR A 529 9.96 -30.02 19.45
N GLY A 530 9.52 -30.64 20.54
CA GLY A 530 8.19 -30.47 21.14
C GLY A 530 7.96 -29.08 21.75
N GLN A 531 8.21 -28.01 20.99
CA GLN A 531 7.88 -26.62 21.32
C GLN A 531 7.36 -25.92 20.06
N GLY A 532 6.13 -26.25 19.69
CA GLY A 532 5.36 -25.44 18.74
C GLY A 532 4.70 -24.28 19.47
N ALA A 533 5.19 -23.06 19.26
CA ALA A 533 4.36 -21.87 19.42
C ALA A 533 3.64 -21.63 18.08
N ARG A 534 2.32 -21.86 18.09
CA ARG A 534 1.40 -21.26 17.11
C ARG A 534 1.03 -19.86 17.59
#